data_AF-A0AAD2ETQ4-F1
#
_entry.id   AF-A0AAD2ETQ4-F1
#
_cell.length_a   1.000
_cell.length_b   1.000
_cell.length_c   1.000
_cell.angle_alpha   90.00
_cell.angle_beta   90.00
_cell.angle_gamma   90.00
#
_symmetry.space_group_name_H-M   'P 1'
#
loop_
_entity.id
_entity.type
_entity.pdbx_description
1 polymer ?
#
loop_
_entity_poly.entity_id
_entity_poly.type
_entity_poly.pdbx_seq_one_letter_code
_entity_poly.pdbx_strand_id
1 'polypeptide(L)'
;MDKLAVDAPCGRTALNVSASAGTVSGSRLTWFQVIAVAIALLATAVSFGIAAYSSWLRGGTLVQQVMMVALAGAAVLYVHLIPMGWRAFTTGRVRTVGGALWCVGIVNLMAGQVTFFLQAQWDAGNQRAALAPAAEVSYAVGPHGRSLSEIAVSRVRVVTDLARINARGCAGDCPSVTAHKAKLSAQLAALDAEAVEAKRREAEEDRMVARVERAEALRESLRADPVASQIALWFGTTAQRLELVQAVAFAVVLEGAAIMGWLLAAAQWQRTRQRGAIALDDPKMVVQLLAGPVPAVEAVATVTEPVTTAERVAIESARWASTMSDDDADLEKIHAAVTAGELKRSLINIRKFLKCRQDRATRLNRVYIDRYGRGCV
;
A
#
# COMPACT_ATOMS: atom_id res chain seq x y z
N MET A 1 -6.65 -80.25 10.05
CA MET A 1 -5.49 -80.34 10.97
C MET A 1 -4.25 -80.21 10.11
N ASP A 2 -3.27 -79.41 10.54
CA ASP A 2 -1.82 -79.51 10.27
C ASP A 2 -1.29 -79.85 8.85
N LYS A 3 -0.16 -79.35 8.36
CA LYS A 3 0.77 -78.24 8.67
C LYS A 3 1.83 -78.25 7.55
N LEU A 4 2.68 -77.20 7.46
CA LEU A 4 3.87 -77.13 6.58
C LEU A 4 3.57 -77.09 5.06
N ALA A 5 4.41 -76.56 4.19
CA ALA A 5 5.40 -75.48 4.33
C ALA A 5 5.72 -74.98 2.90
N VAL A 6 5.90 -73.67 2.72
CA VAL A 6 6.52 -73.12 1.50
C VAL A 6 7.50 -72.04 1.92
N ASP A 7 8.77 -72.40 1.96
CA ASP A 7 9.86 -71.43 2.01
C ASP A 7 9.96 -70.68 0.68
N ALA A 8 10.07 -69.35 0.75
CA ALA A 8 10.59 -68.54 -0.35
C ALA A 8 11.38 -67.36 0.24
N PRO A 9 12.64 -67.14 -0.18
CA PRO A 9 13.51 -66.16 0.47
C PRO A 9 13.24 -64.73 -0.03
N CYS A 10 12.86 -63.83 0.88
CA CYS A 10 12.89 -62.40 0.59
C CYS A 10 14.35 -61.91 0.49
N GLY A 11 14.89 -61.92 -0.73
CA GLY A 11 16.22 -61.38 -1.02
C GLY A 11 16.33 -59.91 -0.61
N ARG A 12 17.38 -59.58 0.14
CA ARG A 12 17.74 -58.19 0.46
C ARG A 12 18.28 -57.49 -0.78
N THR A 13 17.40 -56.99 -1.64
CA THR A 13 17.78 -55.87 -2.51
C THR A 13 17.90 -54.62 -1.65
N ALA A 14 19.13 -54.32 -1.22
CA ALA A 14 19.48 -53.05 -0.63
C ALA A 14 19.35 -51.95 -1.69
N LEU A 15 18.11 -51.49 -1.91
CA LEU A 15 17.85 -50.26 -2.62
C LEU A 15 18.40 -49.12 -1.75
N ASN A 16 19.64 -48.75 -2.04
CA ASN A 16 20.19 -47.44 -1.71
C ASN A 16 19.38 -46.39 -2.49
N VAL A 17 18.16 -46.13 -2.03
CA VAL A 17 17.50 -44.85 -2.24
C VAL A 17 18.33 -43.86 -1.45
N SER A 18 19.39 -43.37 -2.10
CA SER A 18 20.07 -42.16 -1.68
C SER A 18 18.99 -41.10 -1.66
N ALA A 19 18.48 -40.82 -0.46
CA ALA A 19 17.61 -39.70 -0.25
C ALA A 19 18.45 -38.49 -0.61
N SER A 20 18.22 -37.96 -1.81
CA SER A 20 18.60 -36.61 -2.20
C SER A 20 17.76 -35.66 -1.37
N ALA A 21 18.04 -35.65 -0.06
CA ALA A 21 17.75 -34.57 0.85
C ALA A 21 18.46 -33.37 0.25
N GLY A 22 17.72 -32.67 -0.62
CA GLY A 22 18.17 -31.46 -1.27
C GLY A 22 18.55 -30.49 -0.17
N THR A 23 19.85 -30.40 0.09
CA THR A 23 20.45 -29.41 0.97
C THR A 23 20.25 -28.08 0.29
N VAL A 24 19.05 -27.51 0.47
CA VAL A 24 18.75 -26.13 0.09
C VAL A 24 19.73 -25.29 0.88
N SER A 25 20.84 -24.95 0.20
CA SER A 25 22.01 -24.36 0.82
C SER A 25 21.59 -23.19 1.68
N GLY A 26 22.11 -23.12 2.92
CA GLY A 26 21.70 -22.09 3.89
C GLY A 26 21.81 -20.67 3.31
N SER A 27 22.75 -20.47 2.39
CA SER A 27 22.92 -19.26 1.58
C SER A 27 21.66 -18.87 0.79
N ARG A 28 20.98 -19.80 0.10
CA ARG A 28 19.76 -19.47 -0.67
C ARG A 28 18.63 -19.00 0.26
N LEU A 29 18.52 -19.59 1.45
CA LEU A 29 17.51 -19.20 2.42
C LEU A 29 17.75 -17.81 3.00
N THR A 30 19.02 -17.48 3.32
CA THR A 30 19.37 -16.14 3.80
C THR A 30 19.21 -15.08 2.70
N TRP A 31 19.56 -15.37 1.45
CA TRP A 31 19.32 -14.47 0.31
C TRP A 31 17.82 -14.13 0.14
N PHE A 32 16.92 -15.13 0.14
CA PHE A 32 15.48 -14.86 0.06
C PHE A 32 14.94 -14.09 1.27
N GLN A 33 15.51 -14.29 2.46
CA GLN A 33 15.14 -13.52 3.65
C GLN A 33 15.58 -12.05 3.52
N VAL A 34 16.81 -11.78 3.05
CA VAL A 34 17.31 -10.42 2.81
C VAL A 34 16.45 -9.70 1.77
N ILE A 35 16.11 -10.36 0.66
CA ILE A 35 15.25 -9.78 -0.40
C ILE A 35 13.85 -9.46 0.15
N ALA A 36 13.22 -10.39 0.89
CA ALA A 36 11.89 -10.16 1.45
C ALA A 36 11.86 -8.99 2.46
N VAL A 37 12.88 -8.88 3.32
CA VAL A 37 13.01 -7.76 4.27
C VAL A 37 13.31 -6.45 3.54
N ALA A 38 14.16 -6.44 2.51
CA ALA A 38 14.46 -5.25 1.72
C ALA A 38 13.20 -4.71 1.01
N ILE A 39 12.40 -5.59 0.38
CA ILE A 39 11.12 -5.23 -0.25
C ILE A 39 10.14 -4.69 0.81
N ALA A 40 10.02 -5.37 1.96
CA ALA A 40 9.12 -4.95 3.04
C ALA A 40 9.48 -3.56 3.58
N LEU A 41 10.76 -3.31 3.84
CA LEU A 41 11.27 -2.02 4.32
C LEU A 41 11.07 -0.91 3.28
N LEU A 42 11.40 -1.16 2.01
CA LEU A 42 11.24 -0.17 0.94
C LEU A 42 9.76 0.20 0.74
N ALA A 43 8.88 -0.79 0.66
CA ALA A 43 7.43 -0.55 0.54
C ALA A 43 6.85 0.15 1.78
N THR A 44 7.29 -0.23 2.98
CA THR A 44 6.92 0.45 4.24
C THR A 44 7.38 1.91 4.26
N ALA A 45 8.61 2.20 3.81
CA ALA A 45 9.16 3.54 3.77
C ALA A 45 8.45 4.45 2.74
N VAL A 46 8.13 3.91 1.54
CA VAL A 46 7.37 4.64 0.51
C VAL A 46 5.94 4.91 1.00
N SER A 47 5.27 3.91 1.57
CA SER A 47 3.94 4.06 2.17
C SER A 47 3.94 5.11 3.29
N PHE A 48 4.93 5.06 4.19
CA PHE A 48 5.12 6.06 5.23
C PHE A 48 5.35 7.46 4.65
N GLY A 49 6.16 7.62 3.61
CA GLY A 49 6.38 8.91 2.95
C GLY A 49 5.08 9.51 2.39
N ILE A 50 4.26 8.70 1.72
CA ILE A 50 2.96 9.12 1.16
C ILE A 50 1.96 9.44 2.29
N ALA A 51 1.89 8.60 3.32
CA ALA A 51 1.01 8.80 4.48
C ALA A 51 1.43 10.05 5.29
N ALA A 52 2.73 10.29 5.44
CA ALA A 52 3.27 11.49 6.07
C ALA A 52 2.93 12.75 5.27
N TYR A 53 3.21 12.77 3.96
CA TYR A 53 2.91 13.90 3.09
C TYR A 53 1.42 14.27 3.10
N SER A 54 0.53 13.29 2.89
CA SER A 54 -0.93 13.49 2.92
C SER A 54 -1.49 13.88 4.29
N SER A 55 -0.77 13.58 5.37
CA SER A 55 -1.14 13.97 6.75
C SER A 55 -0.58 15.34 7.14
N TRP A 56 0.59 15.71 6.60
CA TRP A 56 1.21 17.03 6.78
C TRP A 56 0.32 18.15 6.23
N LEU A 57 -0.26 17.95 5.05
CA LEU A 57 -1.17 18.91 4.41
C LEU A 57 -2.47 19.19 5.20
N ARG A 58 -2.80 18.38 6.23
CA ARG A 58 -4.03 18.53 7.04
C ARG A 58 -3.85 19.36 8.31
N GLY A 59 -2.62 19.68 8.71
CA GLY A 59 -2.35 20.44 9.92
C GLY A 59 -2.25 21.95 9.65
N GLY A 60 -2.98 22.77 10.41
CA GLY A 60 -2.90 24.23 10.33
C GLY A 60 -1.73 24.84 11.13
N THR A 61 -1.08 24.05 11.98
CA THR A 61 0.10 24.45 12.78
C THR A 61 1.18 23.37 12.72
N LEU A 62 2.45 23.75 12.88
CA LEU A 62 3.58 22.79 12.85
C LEU A 62 3.41 21.63 13.86
N VAL A 63 2.89 21.91 15.06
CA VAL A 63 2.64 20.88 16.08
C VAL A 63 1.56 19.90 15.61
N GLN A 64 0.47 20.39 15.02
CA GLN A 64 -0.58 19.55 14.45
C GLN A 64 -0.06 18.72 13.27
N GLN A 65 0.76 19.30 12.40
CA GLN A 65 1.37 18.62 11.25
C GLN A 65 2.26 17.45 11.69
N VAL A 66 3.17 17.69 12.66
CA VAL A 66 4.04 16.65 13.22
C VAL A 66 3.24 15.55 13.91
N MET A 67 2.20 15.90 14.69
CA MET A 67 1.33 14.91 15.34
C MET A 67 0.58 14.04 14.31
N MET A 68 0.07 14.65 13.23
CA MET A 68 -0.62 13.94 12.15
C MET A 68 0.34 12.99 11.40
N VAL A 69 1.59 13.38 11.16
CA VAL A 69 2.63 12.49 10.60
C VAL A 69 2.97 11.34 11.54
N ALA A 70 3.09 11.58 12.85
CA ALA A 70 3.35 10.53 13.83
C ALA A 70 2.21 9.50 13.89
N LEU A 71 0.96 9.96 13.87
CA LEU A 71 -0.23 9.10 13.79
C LEU A 71 -0.28 8.29 12.48
N ALA A 72 0.07 8.90 11.35
CA ALA A 72 0.18 8.20 10.06
C ALA A 72 1.26 7.12 10.09
N GLY A 73 2.44 7.40 10.67
CA GLY A 73 3.50 6.41 10.86
C GLY A 73 3.08 5.25 11.76
N ALA A 74 2.39 5.54 12.87
CA ALA A 74 1.81 4.52 13.73
C ALA A 74 0.79 3.64 12.98
N ALA A 75 -0.05 4.23 12.13
CA ALA A 75 -1.02 3.50 11.31
C ALA A 75 -0.34 2.59 10.25
N VAL A 76 0.69 3.07 9.55
CA VAL A 76 1.47 2.27 8.59
C VAL A 76 2.12 1.08 9.28
N LEU A 77 2.82 1.30 10.41
CA LEU A 77 3.45 0.22 11.18
C LEU A 77 2.42 -0.77 11.73
N TYR A 78 1.28 -0.28 12.22
CA TYR A 78 0.16 -1.10 12.68
C TYR A 78 -0.35 -2.03 11.56
N VAL A 79 -0.63 -1.49 10.37
CA VAL A 79 -1.15 -2.26 9.23
C VAL A 79 -0.13 -3.29 8.71
N HIS A 80 1.14 -2.90 8.57
CA HIS A 80 2.19 -3.76 8.00
C HIS A 80 2.68 -4.86 8.95
N LEU A 81 2.74 -4.60 10.26
CA LEU A 81 3.37 -5.52 11.21
C LEU A 81 2.37 -6.48 11.89
N ILE A 82 1.10 -6.10 12.04
CA ILE A 82 0.06 -6.97 12.64
C ILE A 82 -0.06 -8.37 11.99
N PRO A 83 0.02 -8.52 10.66
CA PRO A 83 -0.05 -9.83 10.01
C PRO A 83 0.99 -10.83 10.54
N MET A 84 2.16 -10.37 11.02
CA MET A 84 3.16 -11.23 11.66
C MET A 84 2.70 -11.75 13.03
N GLY A 85 2.07 -10.87 13.83
CA GLY A 85 1.55 -11.17 15.18
C GLY A 85 0.20 -11.90 15.19
N TRP A 86 -0.47 -12.04 14.05
CA TRP A 86 -1.86 -12.48 13.92
C TRP A 86 -2.18 -13.86 14.54
N ARG A 87 -1.17 -14.73 14.71
CA ARG A 87 -1.31 -16.04 15.38
C ARG A 87 -1.21 -15.98 16.91
N ALA A 88 -0.72 -14.87 17.48
CA ALA A 88 -0.65 -14.68 18.93
C ALA A 88 -2.01 -14.33 19.56
N PHE A 89 -2.99 -13.88 18.77
CA PHE A 89 -4.36 -13.66 19.22
C PHE A 89 -5.09 -14.99 19.42
N THR A 90 -5.02 -15.52 20.65
CA THR A 90 -5.64 -16.80 21.06
C THR A 90 -7.16 -16.73 21.16
N THR A 91 -7.74 -15.56 21.45
CA THR A 91 -9.17 -15.37 21.67
C THR A 91 -9.87 -14.88 20.39
N GLY A 92 -10.91 -15.61 19.94
CA GLY A 92 -11.64 -15.30 18.71
C GLY A 92 -12.18 -13.87 18.65
N ARG A 93 -12.74 -13.34 19.75
CA ARG A 93 -13.24 -11.95 19.82
C ARG A 93 -12.14 -10.90 19.62
N VAL A 94 -10.94 -11.14 20.15
CA VAL A 94 -9.79 -10.22 19.99
C VAL A 94 -9.33 -10.22 18.54
N ARG A 95 -9.30 -11.40 17.90
CA ARG A 95 -8.97 -11.55 16.47
C ARG A 95 -9.99 -10.88 15.55
N THR A 96 -11.29 -10.94 15.85
CA THR A 96 -12.31 -10.23 15.04
C THR A 96 -12.24 -8.71 15.20
N VAL A 97 -12.04 -8.20 16.42
CA VAL A 97 -11.89 -6.75 16.67
C VAL A 97 -10.60 -6.22 16.04
N GLY A 98 -9.48 -6.93 16.23
CA GLY A 98 -8.21 -6.60 15.59
C GLY A 98 -8.28 -6.62 14.07
N GLY A 99 -9.08 -7.52 13.49
CA GLY A 99 -9.34 -7.55 12.04
C GLY A 99 -10.17 -6.41 11.53
N ALA A 100 -11.25 -6.04 12.23
CA ALA A 100 -12.03 -4.86 11.88
C ALA A 100 -11.16 -3.60 11.90
N LEU A 101 -10.35 -3.41 12.95
CA LEU A 101 -9.44 -2.27 13.07
C LEU A 101 -8.30 -2.30 12.03
N TRP A 102 -7.78 -3.47 11.67
CA TRP A 102 -6.82 -3.64 10.58
C TRP A 102 -7.42 -3.27 9.21
N CYS A 103 -8.66 -3.71 8.91
CA CYS A 103 -9.36 -3.31 7.70
C CYS A 103 -9.60 -1.78 7.64
N VAL A 104 -9.96 -1.15 8.76
CA VAL A 104 -10.10 0.32 8.84
C VAL A 104 -8.74 1.01 8.59
N GLY A 105 -7.66 0.47 9.14
CA GLY A 105 -6.29 0.93 8.88
C GLY A 105 -5.94 0.87 7.38
N ILE A 106 -6.17 -0.28 6.74
CA ILE A 106 -5.99 -0.47 5.28
C ILE A 106 -6.79 0.59 4.51
N VAL A 107 -8.09 0.75 4.78
CA VAL A 107 -8.94 1.71 4.06
C VAL A 107 -8.45 3.14 4.23
N ASN A 108 -7.98 3.52 5.42
CA ASN A 108 -7.41 4.84 5.67
C ASN A 108 -6.10 5.08 4.90
N LEU A 109 -5.19 4.08 4.85
CA LEU A 109 -3.95 4.16 4.06
C LEU A 109 -4.24 4.21 2.55
N MET A 110 -5.14 3.35 2.05
CA MET A 110 -5.63 3.36 0.67
C MET A 110 -6.16 4.74 0.28
N ALA A 111 -7.02 5.33 1.11
CA ALA A 111 -7.58 6.66 0.86
C ALA A 111 -6.49 7.73 0.77
N GLY A 112 -5.52 7.74 1.71
CA GLY A 112 -4.38 8.64 1.68
C GLY A 112 -3.54 8.49 0.41
N GLN A 113 -3.19 7.25 0.04
CA GLN A 113 -2.39 6.95 -1.15
C GLN A 113 -3.12 7.32 -2.46
N VAL A 114 -4.41 7.00 -2.58
CA VAL A 114 -5.22 7.39 -3.74
C VAL A 114 -5.30 8.91 -3.86
N THR A 115 -5.52 9.65 -2.76
CA THR A 115 -5.52 11.12 -2.81
C THR A 115 -4.16 11.69 -3.22
N PHE A 116 -3.06 11.09 -2.79
CA PHE A 116 -1.72 11.51 -3.20
C PHE A 116 -1.47 11.27 -4.71
N PHE A 117 -1.82 10.09 -5.23
CA PHE A 117 -1.63 9.80 -6.66
C PHE A 117 -2.48 10.69 -7.56
N LEU A 118 -3.74 10.95 -7.18
CA LEU A 118 -4.61 11.89 -7.90
C LEU A 118 -4.06 13.33 -7.85
N GLN A 119 -3.56 13.78 -6.70
CA GLN A 119 -2.93 15.11 -6.59
C GLN A 119 -1.66 15.20 -7.44
N ALA A 120 -0.82 14.17 -7.44
CA ALA A 120 0.40 14.12 -8.26
C ALA A 120 0.07 14.14 -9.77
N GLN A 121 -0.99 13.47 -10.20
CA GLN A 121 -1.50 13.53 -11.58
C GLN A 121 -2.03 14.93 -11.93
N TRP A 122 -2.79 15.56 -11.02
CA TRP A 122 -3.31 16.92 -11.16
C TRP A 122 -2.19 17.96 -11.26
N ASP A 123 -1.18 17.89 -10.39
CA ASP A 123 -0.04 18.80 -10.37
C ASP A 123 0.81 18.63 -11.65
N ALA A 124 1.02 17.40 -12.12
CA ALA A 124 1.65 17.14 -13.42
C ALA A 124 0.84 17.70 -14.59
N GLY A 125 -0.50 17.60 -14.56
CA GLY A 125 -1.40 18.22 -15.54
C GLY A 125 -1.30 19.75 -15.54
N ASN A 126 -1.27 20.37 -14.37
CA ASN A 126 -1.07 21.82 -14.24
C ASN A 126 0.32 22.24 -14.73
N GLN A 127 1.36 21.45 -14.49
CA GLN A 127 2.70 21.73 -15.00
C GLN A 127 2.76 21.64 -16.53
N ARG A 128 2.09 20.67 -17.16
CA ARG A 128 1.92 20.60 -18.63
C ARG A 128 1.19 21.84 -19.17
N ALA A 129 0.12 22.29 -18.51
CA ALA A 129 -0.63 23.47 -18.93
C ALA A 129 0.09 24.80 -18.66
N ALA A 130 0.96 24.87 -17.63
CA ALA A 130 1.78 26.04 -17.34
C ALA A 130 2.89 26.27 -18.39
N LEU A 131 3.37 25.20 -19.02
CA LEU A 131 4.31 25.27 -20.15
C LEU A 131 3.64 25.69 -21.48
N ALA A 132 2.31 25.78 -21.54
CA ALA A 132 1.60 26.23 -22.73
C ALA A 132 1.74 27.76 -22.91
N PRO A 133 1.96 28.27 -24.14
CA PRO A 133 2.29 29.68 -24.39
C PRO A 133 1.29 30.69 -23.81
N ALA A 134 1.81 31.64 -23.02
CA ALA A 134 1.20 32.94 -22.71
C ALA A 134 0.38 33.50 -23.87
N ALA A 135 -0.94 33.52 -23.79
CA ALA A 135 -1.73 34.45 -24.60
C ALA A 135 -1.61 35.82 -23.92
N GLU A 136 -0.49 36.49 -24.14
CA GLU A 136 -0.26 37.84 -23.65
C GLU A 136 -1.18 38.82 -24.40
N VAL A 137 -2.42 38.92 -23.92
CA VAL A 137 -3.29 40.04 -24.27
C VAL A 137 -2.78 41.25 -23.51
N SER A 138 -1.86 41.95 -24.15
CA SER A 138 -1.69 43.37 -23.92
C SER A 138 -3.01 44.06 -24.29
N TYR A 139 -3.87 44.25 -23.29
CA TYR A 139 -4.98 45.17 -23.38
C TYR A 139 -4.39 46.57 -23.58
N ALA A 140 -4.20 46.96 -24.84
CA ALA A 140 -3.98 48.34 -25.19
C ALA A 140 -5.27 49.09 -24.81
N VAL A 141 -5.28 49.69 -23.61
CA VAL A 141 -6.38 50.52 -23.12
C VAL A 141 -6.39 51.81 -23.94
N GLY A 142 -6.86 51.69 -25.18
CA GLY A 142 -7.22 52.83 -26.01
C GLY A 142 -8.40 53.56 -25.36
N PRO A 143 -8.53 54.87 -25.61
CA PRO A 143 -9.66 55.63 -25.06
C PRO A 143 -10.99 55.02 -25.52
N HIS A 144 -11.83 54.63 -24.57
CA HIS A 144 -13.16 54.09 -24.85
C HIS A 144 -14.03 55.15 -25.54
N GLY A 145 -14.11 55.08 -26.87
CA GLY A 145 -15.08 55.84 -27.67
C GLY A 145 -16.51 55.35 -27.40
N ARG A 146 -17.50 56.12 -27.88
CA ARG A 146 -18.93 55.83 -27.64
C ARG A 146 -19.33 54.43 -28.08
N SER A 147 -20.31 53.87 -27.38
CA SER A 147 -20.95 52.60 -27.73
C SER A 147 -21.75 52.69 -29.02
N LEU A 148 -21.88 51.59 -29.78
CA LEU A 148 -22.74 51.55 -30.98
C LEU A 148 -24.20 51.95 -30.65
N SER A 149 -24.69 51.63 -29.45
CA SER A 149 -25.99 52.06 -28.95
C SER A 149 -26.14 53.59 -28.85
N GLU A 150 -25.14 54.30 -28.33
CA GLU A 150 -25.17 55.77 -28.26
C GLU A 150 -25.07 56.43 -29.62
N ILE A 151 -24.25 55.87 -30.51
CA ILE A 151 -24.10 56.35 -31.89
C ILE A 151 -25.42 56.15 -32.63
N ALA A 152 -26.09 55.00 -32.49
CA ALA A 152 -27.40 54.73 -33.07
C ALA A 152 -28.49 55.71 -32.57
N VAL A 153 -28.56 55.98 -31.26
CA VAL A 153 -29.50 56.97 -30.69
C VAL A 153 -29.21 58.38 -31.24
N SER A 154 -27.94 58.76 -31.36
CA SER A 154 -27.52 60.04 -31.92
C SER A 154 -27.90 60.16 -33.40
N ARG A 155 -27.71 59.09 -34.18
CA ARG A 155 -28.06 58.99 -35.61
C ARG A 155 -29.56 59.17 -35.85
N VAL A 156 -30.40 58.48 -35.07
CA VAL A 156 -31.86 58.61 -35.15
C VAL A 156 -32.32 60.05 -34.88
N ARG A 157 -31.70 60.74 -33.91
CA ARG A 157 -31.99 62.15 -33.63
C ARG A 157 -31.68 63.06 -34.83
N VAL A 158 -30.47 62.96 -35.38
CA VAL A 158 -30.04 63.77 -36.55
C VAL A 158 -30.92 63.50 -37.78
N VAL A 159 -31.28 62.24 -38.05
CA VAL A 159 -32.20 61.89 -39.14
C VAL A 159 -33.60 62.47 -38.91
N THR A 160 -34.10 62.45 -37.67
CA THR A 160 -35.42 63.02 -37.33
C THR A 160 -35.44 64.54 -37.52
N ASP A 161 -34.37 65.25 -37.13
CA ASP A 161 -34.27 66.69 -37.33
C ASP A 161 -34.12 67.05 -38.82
N LEU A 162 -33.35 66.27 -39.59
CA LEU A 162 -33.25 66.41 -41.05
C LEU A 162 -34.61 66.22 -41.74
N ALA A 163 -35.40 65.22 -41.32
CA ALA A 163 -36.75 64.97 -41.82
C ALA A 163 -37.71 66.12 -41.47
N ARG A 164 -37.65 66.62 -40.23
CA ARG A 164 -38.42 67.79 -39.76
C ARG A 164 -38.12 69.06 -40.57
N ILE A 165 -36.88 69.25 -41.01
CA ILE A 165 -36.48 70.39 -41.86
C ILE A 165 -36.91 70.19 -43.31
N ASN A 166 -36.75 68.99 -43.88
CA ASN A 166 -37.26 68.69 -45.23
C ASN A 166 -38.80 68.85 -45.32
N ALA A 167 -39.54 68.59 -44.24
CA ALA A 167 -40.99 68.78 -44.19
C ALA A 167 -41.44 70.26 -44.15
N ARG A 168 -40.54 71.19 -43.81
CA ARG A 168 -40.81 72.64 -43.85
C ARG A 168 -40.56 73.16 -45.26
N GLY A 169 -41.60 73.16 -46.09
CA GLY A 169 -41.56 73.77 -47.41
C GLY A 169 -41.20 75.25 -47.35
N CYS A 170 -40.14 75.65 -48.06
CA CYS A 170 -39.77 77.05 -48.26
C CYS A 170 -40.23 77.48 -49.66
N ALA A 171 -40.98 78.58 -49.75
CA ALA A 171 -41.42 79.17 -51.02
C ALA A 171 -40.32 80.07 -51.61
N GLY A 172 -39.17 79.49 -51.97
CA GLY A 172 -38.02 80.18 -52.55
C GLY A 172 -36.67 79.67 -52.04
N ASP A 173 -35.58 80.24 -52.55
CA ASP A 173 -34.22 79.94 -52.10
C ASP A 173 -34.00 80.43 -50.67
N CYS A 174 -34.08 79.51 -49.71
CA CYS A 174 -33.85 79.77 -48.29
C CYS A 174 -32.42 79.36 -47.89
N PRO A 175 -31.40 80.25 -47.98
CA PRO A 175 -30.00 79.89 -47.72
C PRO A 175 -29.76 79.37 -46.29
N SER A 176 -30.54 79.83 -45.32
CA SER A 176 -30.52 79.34 -43.93
C SER A 176 -30.95 77.88 -43.80
N VAL A 177 -31.97 77.45 -44.56
CA VAL A 177 -32.45 76.06 -44.60
C VAL A 177 -31.42 75.17 -45.28
N THR A 178 -30.84 75.62 -46.40
CA THR A 178 -29.77 74.92 -47.12
C THR A 178 -28.53 74.73 -46.24
N ALA A 179 -28.08 75.78 -45.54
CA ALA A 179 -26.97 75.70 -44.60
C ALA A 179 -27.25 74.75 -43.41
N HIS A 180 -28.47 74.78 -42.86
CA HIS A 180 -28.82 73.90 -41.75
C HIS A 180 -28.93 72.43 -42.17
N LYS A 181 -29.47 72.16 -43.38
CA LYS A 181 -29.48 70.85 -44.02
C LYS A 181 -28.06 70.33 -44.26
N ALA A 182 -27.16 71.17 -44.79
CA ALA A 182 -25.76 70.83 -44.99
C ALA A 182 -25.05 70.49 -43.66
N LYS A 183 -25.34 71.23 -42.58
CA LYS A 183 -24.81 70.94 -41.23
C LYS A 183 -25.29 69.58 -40.71
N LEU A 184 -26.59 69.26 -40.86
CA LEU A 184 -27.14 67.98 -40.41
C LEU A 184 -26.66 66.79 -41.26
N SER A 185 -26.50 66.96 -42.59
CA SER A 185 -25.88 65.92 -43.42
C SER A 185 -24.41 65.70 -43.07
N ALA A 186 -23.65 66.74 -42.72
CA ALA A 186 -22.28 66.60 -42.23
C ALA A 186 -22.22 65.89 -40.87
N GLN A 187 -23.16 66.19 -39.96
CA GLN A 187 -23.28 65.47 -38.68
C GLN A 187 -23.66 63.99 -38.88
N LEU A 188 -24.54 63.68 -39.84
CA LEU A 188 -24.90 62.30 -40.17
C LEU A 188 -23.71 61.52 -40.74
N ALA A 189 -22.95 62.13 -41.66
CA ALA A 189 -21.73 61.53 -42.21
C ALA A 189 -20.66 61.31 -41.14
N ALA A 190 -20.52 62.21 -40.16
CA ALA A 190 -19.63 62.04 -39.02
C ALA A 190 -20.04 60.86 -38.12
N LEU A 191 -21.34 60.71 -37.83
CA LEU A 191 -21.86 59.57 -37.05
C LEU A 191 -21.74 58.23 -37.79
N ASP A 192 -21.92 58.22 -39.12
CA ASP A 192 -21.70 57.04 -39.94
C ASP A 192 -20.22 56.62 -39.94
N ALA A 193 -19.28 57.57 -39.97
CA ALA A 193 -17.85 57.28 -39.82
C ALA A 193 -17.51 56.78 -38.40
N GLU A 194 -18.08 57.38 -37.35
CA GLU A 194 -17.91 56.94 -35.96
C GLU A 194 -18.42 55.50 -35.75
N ALA A 195 -19.56 55.14 -36.38
CA ALA A 195 -20.12 53.79 -36.35
C ALA A 195 -19.22 52.75 -37.03
N VAL A 196 -18.58 53.09 -38.16
CA VAL A 196 -17.63 52.20 -38.85
C VAL A 196 -16.40 51.96 -37.98
N GLU A 197 -15.86 53.00 -37.34
CA GLU A 197 -14.71 52.88 -36.45
C GLU A 197 -15.04 52.09 -35.17
N ALA A 198 -16.22 52.31 -34.57
CA ALA A 198 -16.70 51.52 -33.44
C ALA A 198 -16.85 50.03 -33.80
N LYS A 199 -17.41 49.71 -34.97
CA LYS A 199 -17.52 48.32 -35.45
C LYS A 199 -16.16 47.69 -35.75
N ARG A 200 -15.16 48.48 -36.18
CA ARG A 200 -13.77 47.99 -36.35
C ARG A 200 -13.17 47.60 -34.99
N ARG A 201 -13.35 48.43 -33.96
CA ARG A 201 -12.88 48.18 -32.60
C ARG A 201 -13.51 46.92 -31.99
N GLU A 202 -14.84 46.78 -32.04
CA GLU A 202 -15.52 45.56 -31.57
C GLU A 202 -14.99 44.30 -32.28
N ALA A 203 -14.81 44.34 -33.60
CA ALA A 203 -14.25 43.22 -34.36
C ALA A 203 -12.77 42.93 -34.04
N GLU A 204 -12.01 43.89 -33.52
CA GLU A 204 -10.64 43.68 -33.02
C GLU A 204 -10.65 43.07 -31.62
N GLU A 205 -11.53 43.55 -30.73
CA GLU A 205 -11.79 42.97 -29.41
C GLU A 205 -12.26 41.50 -29.51
N ASP A 206 -13.23 41.19 -30.37
CA ASP A 206 -13.70 39.83 -30.66
C ASP A 206 -12.56 38.90 -31.11
N ARG A 207 -11.65 39.41 -31.95
CA ARG A 207 -10.48 38.64 -32.41
C ARG A 207 -9.46 38.41 -31.28
N MET A 208 -9.36 39.30 -30.30
CA MET A 208 -8.52 39.10 -29.12
C MET A 208 -9.16 38.08 -28.18
N VAL A 209 -10.46 38.21 -27.88
CA VAL A 209 -11.22 37.23 -27.08
C VAL A 209 -11.11 35.82 -27.69
N ALA A 210 -11.33 35.68 -28.99
CA ALA A 210 -11.19 34.39 -29.67
C ALA A 210 -9.74 33.84 -29.68
N ARG A 211 -8.70 34.67 -29.50
CA ARG A 211 -7.31 34.18 -29.30
C ARG A 211 -7.11 33.68 -27.87
N VAL A 212 -7.64 34.39 -26.86
CA VAL A 212 -7.63 33.96 -25.46
C VAL A 212 -8.33 32.62 -25.32
N GLU A 213 -9.58 32.52 -25.79
CA GLU A 213 -10.40 31.31 -25.72
C GLU A 213 -9.69 30.10 -26.35
N ARG A 214 -9.06 30.26 -27.53
CA ARG A 214 -8.27 29.18 -28.15
C ARG A 214 -7.04 28.79 -27.32
N ALA A 215 -6.36 29.74 -26.69
CA ALA A 215 -5.19 29.46 -25.87
C ALA A 215 -5.58 28.82 -24.52
N GLU A 216 -6.73 29.18 -23.96
CA GLU A 216 -7.32 28.55 -22.78
C GLU A 216 -7.80 27.13 -23.09
N ALA A 217 -8.47 26.91 -24.22
CA ALA A 217 -8.86 25.58 -24.69
C ALA A 217 -7.62 24.69 -24.94
N LEU A 218 -6.54 25.24 -25.51
CA LEU A 218 -5.27 24.52 -25.65
C LEU A 218 -4.70 24.15 -24.27
N ARG A 219 -4.67 25.07 -23.30
CA ARG A 219 -4.24 24.77 -21.91
C ARG A 219 -5.04 23.64 -21.29
N GLU A 220 -6.35 23.67 -21.43
CA GLU A 220 -7.22 22.65 -20.84
C GLU A 220 -6.97 21.28 -21.50
N SER A 221 -6.77 21.25 -22.82
CA SER A 221 -6.38 20.02 -23.52
C SER A 221 -5.02 19.45 -23.07
N LEU A 222 -4.09 20.30 -22.62
CA LEU A 222 -2.78 19.91 -22.12
C LEU A 222 -2.78 19.50 -20.63
N ARG A 223 -3.80 19.89 -19.86
CA ARG A 223 -4.00 19.38 -18.48
C ARG A 223 -4.29 17.89 -18.50
N ALA A 224 -5.21 17.45 -19.37
CA ALA A 224 -5.59 16.06 -19.51
C ALA A 224 -4.40 15.14 -19.81
N ASP A 225 -4.41 13.93 -19.25
CA ASP A 225 -3.41 12.91 -19.62
C ASP A 225 -3.78 12.31 -21.00
N PRO A 226 -2.90 12.44 -22.02
CA PRO A 226 -3.17 11.94 -23.37
C PRO A 226 -3.20 10.41 -23.44
N VAL A 227 -2.59 9.71 -22.48
CA VAL A 227 -2.64 8.24 -22.37
C VAL A 227 -3.93 7.82 -21.67
N ALA A 228 -4.29 8.47 -20.57
CA ALA A 228 -5.52 8.14 -19.85
C ALA A 228 -6.77 8.38 -20.70
N SER A 229 -6.82 9.47 -21.47
CA SER A 229 -7.92 9.79 -22.38
C SER A 229 -8.07 8.79 -23.53
N GLN A 230 -6.96 8.34 -24.14
CA GLN A 230 -6.98 7.30 -25.18
C GLN A 230 -7.46 5.96 -24.64
N ILE A 231 -6.98 5.53 -23.47
CA ILE A 231 -7.40 4.26 -22.86
C ILE A 231 -8.86 4.34 -22.40
N ALA A 232 -9.31 5.48 -21.86
CA ALA A 232 -10.70 5.70 -21.44
C ALA A 232 -11.70 5.51 -22.58
N LEU A 233 -11.37 5.97 -23.79
CA LEU A 233 -12.15 5.75 -25.02
C LEU A 233 -12.30 4.25 -25.36
N TRP A 234 -11.22 3.47 -25.23
CA TRP A 234 -11.26 2.01 -25.48
C TRP A 234 -12.11 1.23 -24.48
N PHE A 235 -12.15 1.66 -23.21
CA PHE A 235 -12.94 1.01 -22.16
C PHE A 235 -14.35 1.59 -21.99
N GLY A 236 -14.74 2.63 -22.75
CA GLY A 236 -16.03 3.31 -22.59
C GLY A 236 -16.18 3.99 -21.21
N THR A 237 -15.09 4.45 -20.63
CA THR A 237 -15.03 5.07 -19.29
C THR A 237 -14.59 6.54 -19.38
N THR A 238 -14.64 7.28 -18.26
CA THR A 238 -14.06 8.62 -18.18
C THR A 238 -12.61 8.57 -17.71
N ALA A 239 -11.77 9.53 -18.12
CA ALA A 239 -10.37 9.61 -17.72
C ALA A 239 -10.20 9.57 -16.18
N GLN A 240 -11.00 10.34 -15.44
CA GLN A 240 -11.02 10.32 -13.97
C GLN A 240 -11.26 8.92 -13.35
N ARG A 241 -12.07 8.06 -13.99
CA ARG A 241 -12.28 6.69 -13.50
C ARG A 241 -11.05 5.82 -13.71
N LEU A 242 -10.36 5.99 -14.84
CA LEU A 242 -9.11 5.27 -15.12
C LEU A 242 -7.97 5.74 -14.20
N GLU A 243 -7.83 7.04 -13.99
CA GLU A 243 -6.89 7.65 -13.04
C GLU A 243 -7.12 7.12 -11.62
N LEU A 244 -8.38 7.06 -11.17
CA LEU A 244 -8.75 6.48 -9.88
C LEU A 244 -8.41 4.97 -9.80
N VAL A 245 -8.72 4.19 -10.84
CA VAL A 245 -8.40 2.75 -10.90
C VAL A 245 -6.88 2.52 -10.87
N GLN A 246 -6.10 3.36 -11.57
CA GLN A 246 -4.65 3.31 -11.57
C GLN A 246 -4.06 3.67 -10.19
N ALA A 247 -4.57 4.73 -9.56
CA ALA A 247 -4.18 5.13 -8.20
C ALA A 247 -4.48 4.01 -7.17
N VAL A 248 -5.64 3.38 -7.26
CA VAL A 248 -6.01 2.21 -6.43
C VAL A 248 -5.09 1.02 -6.73
N ALA A 249 -4.77 0.74 -7.99
CA ALA A 249 -3.88 -0.36 -8.35
C ALA A 249 -2.46 -0.17 -7.78
N PHE A 250 -1.90 1.04 -7.86
CA PHE A 250 -0.61 1.34 -7.25
C PHE A 250 -0.63 1.24 -5.72
N ALA A 251 -1.67 1.74 -5.06
CA ALA A 251 -1.86 1.59 -3.61
C ALA A 251 -1.91 0.10 -3.20
N VAL A 252 -2.73 -0.70 -3.89
CA VAL A 252 -2.86 -2.16 -3.63
C VAL A 252 -1.55 -2.90 -3.85
N VAL A 253 -0.79 -2.58 -4.91
CA VAL A 253 0.52 -3.21 -5.17
C VAL A 253 1.54 -2.84 -4.09
N LEU A 254 1.59 -1.57 -3.68
CA LEU A 254 2.53 -1.07 -2.66
C LEU A 254 2.27 -1.72 -1.29
N GLU A 255 1.03 -1.66 -0.81
CA GLU A 255 0.64 -2.22 0.49
C GLU A 255 0.69 -3.75 0.48
N GLY A 256 0.27 -4.38 -0.63
CA GLY A 256 0.41 -5.81 -0.84
C GLY A 256 1.87 -6.26 -0.77
N ALA A 257 2.80 -5.53 -1.39
CA ALA A 257 4.23 -5.82 -1.31
C ALA A 257 4.79 -5.68 0.11
N ALA A 258 4.38 -4.65 0.86
CA ALA A 258 4.79 -4.47 2.25
C ALA A 258 4.28 -5.63 3.15
N ILE A 259 2.97 -5.91 3.10
CA ILE A 259 2.32 -6.96 3.90
C ILE A 259 2.88 -8.34 3.57
N MET A 260 3.02 -8.67 2.28
CA MET A 260 3.58 -9.95 1.85
C MET A 260 5.07 -10.07 2.21
N GLY A 261 5.84 -8.99 2.10
CA GLY A 261 7.24 -8.96 2.53
C GLY A 261 7.41 -9.27 4.02
N TRP A 262 6.62 -8.61 4.89
CA TRP A 262 6.63 -8.87 6.34
C TRP A 262 6.11 -10.28 6.69
N LEU A 263 5.07 -10.77 6.03
CA LEU A 263 4.58 -12.15 6.21
C LEU A 263 5.63 -13.20 5.83
N LEU A 264 6.33 -13.00 4.70
CA LEU A 264 7.43 -13.86 4.27
C LEU A 264 8.59 -13.80 5.27
N ALA A 265 9.00 -12.60 5.71
CA ALA A 265 10.05 -12.42 6.70
C ALA A 265 9.73 -13.15 8.02
N ALA A 266 8.51 -13.00 8.55
CA ALA A 266 8.05 -13.71 9.74
C ALA A 266 8.04 -15.24 9.56
N ALA A 267 7.56 -15.73 8.41
CA ALA A 267 7.54 -17.15 8.10
C ALA A 267 8.96 -17.75 7.95
N GLN A 268 9.95 -16.98 7.51
CA GLN A 268 11.36 -17.41 7.51
C GLN A 268 11.94 -17.41 8.93
N TRP A 269 11.72 -16.34 9.71
CA TRP A 269 12.18 -16.22 11.09
C TRP A 269 11.69 -17.34 12.01
N GLN A 270 10.43 -17.76 11.85
CA GLN A 270 9.89 -18.91 12.58
C GLN A 270 10.62 -20.22 12.23
N ARG A 271 10.99 -20.42 10.95
CA ARG A 271 11.71 -21.62 10.48
C ARG A 271 13.17 -21.64 10.92
N THR A 272 13.87 -20.50 10.94
CA THR A 272 15.24 -20.43 11.44
C THR A 272 15.29 -20.67 12.94
N ARG A 273 14.39 -20.05 13.72
CA ARG A 273 14.28 -20.27 15.17
C ARG A 273 13.98 -21.73 15.54
N GLN A 274 13.08 -22.40 14.79
CA GLN A 274 12.80 -23.82 15.00
C GLN A 274 14.00 -24.72 14.68
N ARG A 275 14.78 -24.43 13.63
CA ARG A 275 16.00 -25.19 13.31
C ARG A 275 17.11 -25.01 14.34
N GLY A 276 17.31 -23.79 14.83
CA GLY A 276 18.27 -23.52 15.91
C GLY A 276 17.92 -24.25 17.21
N ALA A 277 16.63 -24.34 17.55
CA ALA A 277 16.17 -25.10 18.71
C ALA A 277 16.38 -26.62 18.58
N ILE A 278 16.27 -27.18 17.37
CA ILE A 278 16.51 -28.61 17.12
C ILE A 278 18.02 -28.93 17.09
N ALA A 279 18.86 -28.00 16.59
CA ALA A 279 20.31 -28.19 16.51
C ALA A 279 21.02 -28.07 17.88
N LEU A 280 20.38 -27.47 18.89
CA LEU A 280 20.91 -27.41 20.26
C LEU A 280 20.60 -28.67 21.10
N ASP A 281 19.80 -29.60 20.56
CA ASP A 281 19.24 -30.76 21.26
C ASP A 281 19.93 -32.08 20.81
N ASP A 282 21.06 -32.00 20.09
CA ASP A 282 21.88 -33.14 19.69
C ASP A 282 23.02 -33.36 20.71
N PRO A 283 22.99 -34.42 21.55
CA PRO A 283 23.93 -34.61 22.66
C PRO A 283 25.34 -35.07 22.24
N LYS A 284 25.75 -34.83 20.99
CA LYS A 284 27.02 -35.31 20.39
C LYS A 284 28.06 -34.23 20.11
N MET A 285 28.28 -33.30 21.06
CA MET A 285 29.51 -32.49 21.02
C MET A 285 30.04 -32.03 22.40
N VAL A 286 30.08 -32.93 23.39
CA VAL A 286 30.77 -32.68 24.68
C VAL A 286 31.76 -33.81 25.03
N VAL A 287 32.66 -34.15 24.10
CA VAL A 287 33.87 -34.94 24.41
C VAL A 287 35.04 -34.44 23.55
N GLN A 288 35.67 -33.32 23.93
CA GLN A 288 37.10 -33.01 23.71
C GLN A 288 37.49 -31.62 24.25
N LEU A 289 37.54 -31.46 25.58
CA LEU A 289 38.48 -30.51 26.22
C LEU A 289 38.69 -30.80 27.73
N LEU A 290 39.23 -31.97 28.07
CA LEU A 290 39.73 -32.24 29.42
C LEU A 290 40.95 -33.18 29.37
N ALA A 291 42.12 -32.57 29.21
CA ALA A 291 43.43 -33.18 29.42
C ALA A 291 44.43 -32.07 29.78
N GLY A 292 44.79 -31.96 31.06
CA GLY A 292 45.71 -30.92 31.56
C GLY A 292 45.47 -30.64 33.05
N PRO A 293 46.50 -30.55 33.92
CA PRO A 293 46.36 -30.97 35.31
C PRO A 293 46.14 -29.85 36.34
N VAL A 294 45.56 -30.27 37.47
CA VAL A 294 45.43 -29.51 38.73
C VAL A 294 46.80 -29.45 39.45
N PRO A 295 47.11 -28.32 40.09
CA PRO A 295 47.49 -28.37 41.50
C PRO A 295 46.63 -27.42 42.37
N ALA A 296 46.41 -27.83 43.62
CA ALA A 296 45.64 -27.09 44.62
C ALA A 296 46.55 -26.21 45.52
N VAL A 297 45.96 -25.27 46.28
CA VAL A 297 46.19 -25.02 47.73
C VAL A 297 45.36 -23.81 48.23
N GLU A 298 44.80 -23.97 49.44
CA GLU A 298 44.28 -23.02 50.48
C GLU A 298 43.80 -21.60 50.08
N ALA A 299 42.52 -21.22 50.30
CA ALA A 299 41.86 -20.83 51.57
C ALA A 299 42.32 -19.45 52.09
N VAL A 300 41.51 -18.37 52.03
CA VAL A 300 40.58 -17.84 53.07
C VAL A 300 40.14 -16.42 52.56
N ALA A 301 38.97 -15.79 52.75
CA ALA A 301 37.84 -15.92 53.71
C ALA A 301 36.43 -15.57 53.12
N THR A 302 35.48 -15.32 54.02
CA THR A 302 34.14 -14.67 53.97
C THR A 302 33.86 -13.56 52.92
N VAL A 303 32.67 -13.62 52.29
CA VAL A 303 31.48 -12.73 52.53
C VAL A 303 30.26 -13.23 51.73
N THR A 304 29.05 -12.95 52.23
CA THR A 304 27.71 -13.24 51.69
C THR A 304 27.51 -12.89 50.20
N GLU A 305 26.85 -13.75 49.40
CA GLU A 305 26.14 -13.46 48.11
C GLU A 305 25.45 -14.79 47.59
N PRO A 306 24.61 -14.80 46.51
CA PRO A 306 23.48 -15.74 46.39
C PRO A 306 23.68 -17.05 45.61
N VAL A 307 22.67 -17.94 45.72
CA VAL A 307 22.52 -19.21 44.98
C VAL A 307 22.68 -19.01 43.46
N THR A 308 23.69 -19.66 42.88
CA THR A 308 24.07 -19.47 41.48
C THR A 308 23.30 -20.36 40.50
N THR A 309 23.17 -19.88 39.27
CA THR A 309 22.37 -20.48 38.18
C THR A 309 22.77 -21.91 37.80
N ALA A 310 23.99 -22.34 38.12
CA ALA A 310 24.52 -23.66 37.76
C ALA A 310 23.74 -24.83 38.42
N GLU A 311 23.32 -24.67 39.68
CA GLU A 311 22.62 -25.73 40.41
C GLU A 311 21.21 -25.98 39.85
N ARG A 312 20.52 -24.93 39.37
CA ARG A 312 19.23 -25.07 38.66
C ARG A 312 19.36 -25.89 37.38
N VAL A 313 20.42 -25.69 36.60
CA VAL A 313 20.63 -26.41 35.32
C VAL A 313 20.91 -27.90 35.56
N ALA A 314 21.64 -28.24 36.62
CA ALA A 314 21.85 -29.64 37.03
C ALA A 314 20.55 -30.33 37.46
N ILE A 315 19.70 -29.65 38.25
CA ILE A 315 18.41 -30.18 38.70
C ILE A 315 17.41 -30.31 37.54
N GLU A 316 17.44 -29.40 36.56
CA GLU A 316 16.53 -29.43 35.42
C GLU A 316 16.92 -30.49 34.37
N SER A 317 18.22 -30.68 34.11
CA SER A 317 18.70 -31.77 33.23
C SER A 317 18.44 -33.16 33.82
N ALA A 318 18.66 -33.36 35.13
CA ALA A 318 18.31 -34.60 35.82
C ALA A 318 16.79 -34.88 35.79
N ARG A 319 15.96 -33.85 35.89
CA ARG A 319 14.49 -33.96 35.75
C ARG A 319 14.08 -34.34 34.34
N TRP A 320 14.72 -33.80 33.30
CA TRP A 320 14.41 -34.12 31.90
C TRP A 320 14.87 -35.54 31.53
N ALA A 321 16.07 -35.96 31.95
CA ALA A 321 16.55 -37.34 31.77
C ALA A 321 15.61 -38.36 32.44
N SER A 322 15.14 -38.07 33.66
CA SER A 322 14.15 -38.90 34.36
C SER A 322 12.80 -38.94 33.64
N THR A 323 12.39 -37.83 33.01
CA THR A 323 11.11 -37.74 32.26
C THR A 323 11.16 -38.52 30.94
N MET A 324 12.32 -38.54 30.25
CA MET A 324 12.47 -39.36 29.04
C MET A 324 12.46 -40.86 29.34
N SER A 325 13.08 -41.28 30.44
CA SER A 325 13.05 -42.68 30.92
C SER A 325 11.62 -43.15 31.22
N ASP A 326 10.81 -42.32 31.89
CA ASP A 326 9.39 -42.60 32.19
C ASP A 326 8.52 -42.65 30.91
N ASP A 327 8.77 -41.75 29.94
CA ASP A 327 8.08 -41.75 28.64
C ASP A 327 8.44 -42.98 27.78
N ASP A 328 9.68 -43.46 27.78
CA ASP A 328 10.09 -44.66 27.05
C ASP A 328 9.44 -45.94 27.62
N ALA A 329 9.39 -46.08 28.95
CA ALA A 329 8.68 -47.18 29.61
C ALA A 329 7.16 -47.16 29.34
N ASP A 330 6.55 -45.97 29.22
CA ASP A 330 5.15 -45.83 28.81
C ASP A 330 4.92 -46.14 27.32
N LEU A 331 5.89 -45.86 26.45
CA LEU A 331 5.83 -46.23 25.02
C LEU A 331 5.84 -47.74 24.83
N GLU A 332 6.63 -48.48 25.61
CA GLU A 332 6.63 -49.96 25.58
C GLU A 332 5.28 -50.53 26.05
N LYS A 333 4.69 -49.99 27.12
CA LYS A 333 3.33 -50.37 27.58
C LYS A 333 2.27 -50.09 26.53
N ILE A 334 2.32 -48.94 25.86
CA ILE A 334 1.42 -48.63 24.73
C ILE A 334 1.64 -49.65 23.61
N HIS A 335 2.89 -49.99 23.27
CA HIS A 335 3.19 -50.94 22.20
C HIS A 335 2.61 -52.32 22.50
N ALA A 336 2.85 -52.85 23.70
CA ALA A 336 2.32 -54.14 24.14
C ALA A 336 0.77 -54.16 24.12
N ALA A 337 0.10 -53.11 24.60
CA ALA A 337 -1.36 -53.04 24.59
C ALA A 337 -1.96 -52.90 23.17
N VAL A 338 -1.23 -52.28 22.24
CA VAL A 338 -1.62 -52.20 20.82
C VAL A 338 -1.41 -53.53 20.10
N THR A 339 -0.30 -54.24 20.34
CA THR A 339 -0.01 -55.55 19.72
C THR A 339 -0.87 -56.67 20.29
N ALA A 340 -1.26 -56.60 21.57
CA ALA A 340 -2.26 -57.48 22.17
C ALA A 340 -3.71 -57.19 21.72
N GLY A 341 -3.93 -56.10 20.96
CA GLY A 341 -5.27 -55.71 20.46
C GLY A 341 -6.17 -55.02 21.49
N GLU A 342 -5.74 -54.90 22.74
CA GLU A 342 -6.48 -54.27 23.84
C GLU A 342 -6.67 -52.75 23.66
N LEU A 343 -5.71 -52.09 22.99
CA LEU A 343 -5.69 -50.64 22.80
C LEU A 343 -5.77 -50.25 21.31
N LYS A 344 -6.95 -49.85 20.84
CA LYS A 344 -7.08 -49.23 19.50
C LYS A 344 -6.32 -47.89 19.47
N ARG A 345 -5.27 -47.79 18.64
CA ARG A 345 -4.36 -46.63 18.52
C ARG A 345 -5.11 -45.33 18.25
N SER A 346 -5.36 -44.57 19.32
CA SER A 346 -6.09 -43.29 19.30
C SER A 346 -5.63 -42.44 20.49
N LEU A 347 -5.52 -41.13 20.28
CA LEU A 347 -5.09 -40.18 21.30
C LEU A 347 -6.02 -40.16 22.53
N ILE A 348 -7.33 -40.37 22.32
CA ILE A 348 -8.32 -40.49 23.41
C ILE A 348 -8.08 -41.76 24.22
N ASN A 349 -7.72 -42.86 23.55
CA ASN A 349 -7.51 -44.15 24.19
C ASN A 349 -6.18 -44.18 24.96
N ILE A 350 -5.09 -43.67 24.37
CA ILE A 350 -3.79 -43.51 25.06
C ILE A 350 -3.94 -42.66 26.32
N ARG A 351 -4.68 -41.54 26.24
CA ARG A 351 -4.96 -40.69 27.40
C ARG A 351 -5.73 -41.41 28.51
N LYS A 352 -6.74 -42.23 28.16
CA LYS A 352 -7.50 -43.03 29.13
C LYS A 352 -6.67 -44.14 29.74
N PHE A 353 -5.86 -44.83 28.93
CA PHE A 353 -5.01 -45.95 29.31
C PHE A 353 -3.93 -45.53 30.33
N LEU A 354 -3.18 -44.46 30.04
CA LEU A 354 -2.13 -43.95 30.93
C LEU A 354 -2.63 -42.93 31.97
N LYS A 355 -3.94 -42.62 31.99
CA LYS A 355 -4.57 -41.60 32.85
C LYS A 355 -3.85 -40.22 32.85
N CYS A 356 -3.21 -39.87 31.75
CA CYS A 356 -2.30 -38.72 31.67
C CYS A 356 -2.99 -37.44 31.16
N ARG A 357 -2.26 -36.31 31.21
CA ARG A 357 -2.74 -35.02 30.68
C ARG A 357 -2.69 -35.00 29.14
N GLN A 358 -3.49 -34.14 28.52
CA GLN A 358 -3.70 -34.06 27.06
C GLN A 358 -2.41 -33.80 26.27
N ASP A 359 -1.52 -32.97 26.81
CA ASP A 359 -0.19 -32.64 26.30
C ASP A 359 0.76 -33.85 26.32
N ARG A 360 0.86 -34.57 27.45
CA ARG A 360 1.65 -35.82 27.56
C ARG A 360 1.11 -36.90 26.61
N ALA A 361 -0.22 -37.08 26.53
CA ALA A 361 -0.84 -38.02 25.59
C ALA A 361 -0.55 -37.67 24.12
N THR A 362 -0.51 -36.38 23.77
CA THR A 362 -0.19 -35.91 22.41
C THR A 362 1.28 -36.16 22.06
N ARG A 363 2.20 -35.90 23.01
CA ARG A 363 3.63 -36.19 22.87
C ARG A 363 3.89 -37.69 22.67
N LEU A 364 3.39 -38.52 23.58
CA LEU A 364 3.55 -39.98 23.52
C LEU A 364 2.96 -40.57 22.23
N ASN A 365 1.75 -40.14 21.82
CA ASN A 365 1.19 -40.58 20.55
C ASN A 365 2.11 -40.23 19.37
N ARG A 366 2.64 -39.00 19.29
CA ARG A 366 3.55 -38.58 18.21
C ARG A 366 4.82 -39.44 18.17
N VAL A 367 5.48 -39.67 19.31
CA VAL A 367 6.68 -40.52 19.38
C VAL A 367 6.36 -41.96 19.01
N TYR A 368 5.20 -42.47 19.43
CA TYR A 368 4.70 -43.80 19.05
C TYR A 368 4.49 -43.94 17.53
N ILE A 369 3.93 -42.92 16.86
CA ILE A 369 3.80 -42.92 15.38
C ILE A 369 5.19 -42.96 14.73
N ASP A 370 6.16 -42.19 15.24
CA ASP A 370 7.48 -42.11 14.62
C ASP A 370 8.29 -43.42 14.77
N ARG A 371 8.22 -44.04 15.97
CA ARG A 371 8.96 -45.26 16.32
C ARG A 371 8.32 -46.54 15.78
N TYR A 372 6.99 -46.66 15.78
CA TYR A 372 6.26 -47.90 15.42
C TYR A 372 5.29 -47.75 14.24
N GLY A 373 5.03 -46.53 13.76
CA GLY A 373 4.06 -46.26 12.69
C GLY A 373 4.62 -46.38 11.27
N ARG A 374 5.86 -46.85 11.08
CA ARG A 374 6.50 -47.06 9.77
C ARG A 374 6.62 -48.54 9.37
N GLY A 375 5.71 -49.39 9.87
CA GLY A 375 5.59 -50.79 9.48
C GLY A 375 4.17 -51.15 9.07
N CYS A 376 4.04 -51.81 7.91
CA CYS A 376 2.88 -52.54 7.40
C CYS A 376 1.59 -51.73 7.13
N VAL A 377 1.39 -51.37 5.85
CA VAL A 377 0.16 -51.68 5.11
C VAL A 377 0.44 -52.99 4.36
#